data_AF-A0A9N9NHR7-F1
#
_entry.id   AF-A0A9N9NHR7-F1
#
_cell.length_a   1.000
_cell.length_b   1.000
_cell.length_c   1.000
_cell.angle_alpha   90.00
_cell.angle_beta   90.00
_cell.angle_gamma   90.00
#
_symmetry.space_group_name_H-M   'P 1'
#
loop_
_entity.id
_entity.type
_entity.pdbx_description
1 polymer ?
#
loop_
_entity_poly.entity_id
_entity_poly.type
_entity_poly.pdbx_seq_one_letter_code
_entity_poly.pdbx_strand_id
1 'polypeptide(L)'
;DYHVILLLKENDPITNAKKMWVYDLDTTLPFPCDIETYAYEALIPVAVPQYQRKYRVVPSEVFLKVFASDRSHMKKPDGTWISDPPNYSPISSPESAMNLHEFLSMTENLKSEEYGEVLDEKDFLKFCNVQRSDRV
;
A
#
# COMPACT_ATOMS: atom_id res chain seq x y z
N ASP A 1 10.64 -5.40 5.30
CA ASP A 1 10.54 -4.01 4.80
C ASP A 1 9.26 -3.88 3.98
N TYR A 2 8.81 -2.65 3.66
CA TYR A 2 7.55 -2.39 2.96
C TYR A 2 7.53 -1.01 2.28
N HIS A 3 6.56 -0.81 1.38
CA HIS A 3 6.22 0.49 0.78
C HIS A 3 4.71 0.70 0.83
N VAL A 4 4.24 1.94 0.92
CA VAL A 4 2.80 2.27 1.01
C VAL A 4 2.45 3.28 -0.07
N ILE A 5 1.39 2.99 -0.80
CA ILE A 5 0.79 3.88 -1.81
C ILE A 5 -0.70 4.06 -1.52
N LEU A 6 -1.27 5.18 -1.91
CA LEU A 6 -2.72 5.39 -1.89
C LEU A 6 -3.31 5.14 -3.28
N LEU A 7 -4.36 4.34 -3.33
CA LEU A 7 -5.17 4.11 -4.53
C LEU A 7 -6.49 4.87 -4.43
N LEU A 8 -6.76 5.75 -5.38
CA LEU A 8 -8.05 6.43 -5.51
C LEU A 8 -8.83 5.83 -6.68
N LYS A 9 -10.02 5.28 -6.40
CA LYS A 9 -10.97 4.86 -7.43
C LYS A 9 -11.90 6.00 -7.76
N GLU A 10 -11.91 6.43 -9.01
CA GLU A 10 -12.74 7.53 -9.51
C GLU A 10 -13.65 7.04 -10.62
N ASN A 11 -14.91 7.49 -10.62
CA ASN A 11 -15.82 7.27 -11.73
C ASN A 11 -15.80 8.52 -12.62
N ASP A 12 -15.42 8.34 -13.88
CA ASP A 12 -15.48 9.42 -14.85
C ASP A 12 -16.96 9.83 -15.07
N PRO A 13 -17.34 11.08 -14.75
CA PRO A 13 -18.74 11.48 -14.73
C PRO A 13 -19.39 11.54 -16.12
N ILE A 14 -18.57 11.54 -17.18
CA ILE A 14 -19.04 11.64 -18.58
C ILE A 14 -19.13 10.26 -19.21
N THR A 15 -18.07 9.47 -19.07
CA THR A 15 -17.94 8.17 -19.73
C THR A 15 -18.39 7.00 -18.87
N ASN A 16 -18.62 7.23 -17.56
CA ASN A 16 -18.81 6.19 -16.54
C ASN A 16 -17.65 5.17 -16.48
N ALA A 17 -16.50 5.51 -17.07
CA ALA A 17 -15.29 4.69 -16.98
C ALA A 17 -14.74 4.75 -15.56
N LYS A 18 -14.34 3.59 -15.02
CA LYS A 18 -13.64 3.52 -13.74
C LYS A 18 -12.17 3.83 -13.97
N LYS A 19 -11.70 4.95 -13.42
CA LYS A 19 -10.28 5.32 -13.39
C LYS A 19 -9.71 4.99 -12.01
N MET A 20 -8.41 4.71 -11.98
CA MET A 20 -7.69 4.54 -10.73
C MET A 20 -6.39 5.32 -10.77
N TRP A 21 -6.14 6.05 -9.70
CA TRP A 21 -4.97 6.88 -9.53
C TRP A 21 -4.11 6.36 -8.38
N VAL A 22 -2.80 6.41 -8.57
CA VAL A 22 -1.78 6.07 -7.57
C VAL A 22 -1.17 7.36 -7.04
N TYR A 23 -1.20 7.50 -5.73
CA TYR A 23 -0.48 8.54 -4.99
C TYR A 23 0.66 7.86 -4.25
N ASP A 24 1.83 7.91 -4.87
CA ASP A 24 3.11 7.53 -4.27
C ASP A 24 3.96 8.79 -4.12
N LEU A 25 4.31 9.15 -2.90
CA LEU A 25 5.10 10.36 -2.64
C LEU A 25 6.59 10.18 -2.97
N ASP A 26 7.05 8.94 -3.11
CA ASP A 26 8.45 8.59 -3.36
C ASP A 26 8.73 8.27 -4.84
N THR A 27 7.71 8.33 -5.70
CA THR A 27 7.86 8.01 -7.13
C THR A 27 8.48 9.16 -7.93
N THR A 28 9.14 8.81 -9.04
CA THR A 28 9.58 9.78 -10.07
C THR A 28 8.59 9.89 -11.24
N LEU A 29 7.53 9.09 -11.23
CA LEU A 29 6.40 9.16 -12.17
C LEU A 29 5.54 10.41 -11.87
N PRO A 30 4.57 10.76 -12.75
CA PRO A 30 3.60 11.83 -12.45
C PRO A 30 2.89 11.63 -11.11
N PHE A 31 2.51 12.73 -10.45
CA PHE A 31 1.77 12.70 -9.18
C PHE A 31 0.46 13.50 -9.26
N PRO A 32 -0.72 12.85 -9.16
CA PRO A 32 -0.91 11.40 -9.12
C PRO A 32 -0.55 10.73 -10.45
N CYS A 33 -0.24 9.43 -10.41
CA CYS A 33 0.03 8.59 -11.57
C CYS A 33 -1.21 7.77 -11.92
N ASP A 34 -1.51 7.56 -13.21
CA ASP A 34 -2.54 6.59 -13.57
C ASP A 34 -2.08 5.15 -13.27
N ILE A 35 -3.02 4.27 -12.93
CA ILE A 35 -2.69 2.91 -12.49
C ILE A 35 -2.03 2.05 -13.58
N GLU A 36 -2.31 2.32 -14.87
CA GLU A 36 -1.72 1.53 -15.96
C GLU A 36 -0.23 1.86 -16.10
N THR A 37 0.10 3.15 -16.15
CA THR A 37 1.49 3.64 -16.15
C THR A 37 2.24 3.17 -14.91
N TYR A 38 1.67 3.35 -13.71
CA TYR A 38 2.31 2.93 -12.47
C TYR A 38 2.56 1.41 -12.43
N ALA A 39 1.57 0.61 -12.86
CA ALA A 39 1.73 -0.84 -12.90
C ALA A 39 2.79 -1.28 -13.91
N TYR A 40 2.94 -0.58 -15.03
CA TYR A 40 3.93 -0.93 -16.05
C TYR A 40 5.35 -0.52 -15.66
N GLU A 41 5.51 0.68 -15.11
CA GLU A 41 6.83 1.29 -14.87
C GLU A 41 7.37 1.06 -13.45
N ALA A 42 6.51 1.12 -12.43
CA ALA A 42 6.94 0.95 -11.03
C ALA A 42 6.77 -0.49 -10.52
N LEU A 43 5.77 -1.22 -11.02
CA LEU A 43 5.46 -2.59 -10.57
C LEU A 43 6.03 -3.67 -11.50
N ILE A 44 7.22 -3.48 -12.06
CA ILE A 44 7.84 -4.45 -12.99
C ILE A 44 7.87 -5.87 -12.36
N PRO A 45 7.46 -6.93 -13.08
CA PRO A 45 7.52 -8.30 -12.57
C PRO A 45 8.93 -8.70 -12.15
N VAL A 46 9.04 -9.34 -10.99
CA VAL A 46 10.32 -9.87 -10.49
C VAL A 46 10.35 -11.39 -10.69
N ALA A 47 11.34 -11.89 -11.42
CA ALA A 47 11.47 -13.32 -11.74
C ALA A 47 11.82 -14.18 -10.53
N VAL A 48 12.42 -13.58 -9.51
CA VAL A 48 12.93 -14.24 -8.32
C VAL A 48 11.80 -14.41 -7.29
N PRO A 49 11.37 -15.65 -6.95
CA PRO A 49 10.17 -15.90 -6.14
C PRO A 49 10.14 -15.19 -4.79
N GLN A 50 11.28 -15.11 -4.08
CA GLN A 50 11.34 -14.44 -2.77
C GLN A 50 11.16 -12.91 -2.83
N TYR A 51 11.23 -12.31 -4.02
CA TYR A 51 11.01 -10.89 -4.26
C TYR A 51 9.68 -10.62 -4.96
N GLN A 52 8.83 -11.64 -5.14
CA GLN A 52 7.46 -11.43 -5.61
C GLN A 52 6.68 -10.64 -4.56
N ARG A 53 6.09 -9.54 -5.01
CA ARG A 53 5.36 -8.63 -4.14
C ARG A 53 3.99 -9.22 -3.79
N LYS A 54 3.54 -8.86 -2.60
CA LYS A 54 2.16 -9.03 -2.15
C LYS A 54 1.61 -7.68 -1.72
N TYR A 55 0.31 -7.52 -1.81
CA TYR A 55 -0.37 -6.25 -1.59
C TYR A 55 -1.44 -6.43 -0.56
N ARG A 56 -1.34 -5.73 0.57
CA ARG A 56 -2.47 -5.59 1.49
C ARG A 56 -3.28 -4.36 1.06
N VAL A 57 -4.50 -4.58 0.62
CA VAL A 57 -5.43 -3.53 0.21
C VAL A 57 -6.40 -3.25 1.36
N VAL A 58 -6.32 -2.05 1.92
CA VAL A 58 -7.14 -1.60 3.05
C VAL A 58 -8.04 -0.46 2.60
N PRO A 59 -9.37 -0.52 2.83
CA PRO A 59 -10.23 0.65 2.64
C PRO A 59 -9.74 1.83 3.48
N SER A 60 -9.75 3.04 2.91
CA SER A 60 -9.19 4.24 3.57
C SER A 60 -9.86 4.55 4.90
N GLU A 61 -11.18 4.38 4.99
CA GLU A 61 -11.94 4.60 6.23
C GLU A 61 -11.53 3.61 7.33
N VAL A 62 -11.26 2.36 6.97
CA VAL A 62 -10.75 1.34 7.89
C VAL A 62 -9.33 1.68 8.34
N PHE A 63 -8.46 2.05 7.40
CA PHE A 63 -7.08 2.44 7.71
C PHE A 63 -7.03 3.62 8.69
N LEU A 64 -7.80 4.68 8.44
CA LEU A 64 -7.87 5.86 9.31
C LEU A 64 -8.41 5.53 10.72
N LYS A 65 -9.30 4.55 10.83
CA LYS A 65 -9.89 4.12 12.10
C LYS A 65 -8.95 3.24 12.92
N VAL A 66 -8.26 2.30 12.26
CA VAL A 66 -7.58 1.18 12.91
C VAL A 66 -6.06 1.36 13.01
N PHE A 67 -5.43 2.07 12.08
CA PHE A 67 -3.97 2.15 12.00
C PHE A 67 -3.35 2.83 13.24
N ALA A 68 -2.33 2.19 13.80
CA ALA A 68 -1.54 2.70 14.91
C ALA A 68 -0.06 2.35 14.77
N SER A 69 0.81 3.34 14.97
CA SER A 69 2.25 3.14 15.03
C SER A 69 2.92 4.10 16.01
N ASP A 70 3.52 3.54 17.05
CA ASP A 70 4.36 4.23 18.03
C ASP A 70 5.77 4.57 17.49
N ARG A 71 6.06 4.18 16.23
CA ARG A 71 7.34 4.36 15.53
C ARG A 71 8.52 3.62 16.15
N SER A 72 8.29 2.71 17.10
CA SER A 72 9.34 1.94 17.78
C SER A 72 10.25 1.17 16.81
N HIS A 73 9.70 0.67 15.70
CA HIS A 73 10.43 -0.02 14.64
C HIS A 73 11.49 0.86 13.93
N MET A 74 11.41 2.18 14.04
CA MET A 74 12.37 3.13 13.47
C MET A 74 13.46 3.55 14.47
N LYS A 75 13.48 2.98 15.68
CA LYS A 75 14.54 3.21 16.67
C LYS A 75 15.62 2.14 16.58
N LYS A 76 16.87 2.57 16.64
CA LYS A 76 18.03 1.70 16.78
C LYS A 76 18.12 1.15 18.21
N PRO A 77 18.92 0.09 18.45
CA PRO A 77 19.13 -0.45 19.80
C PRO A 77 19.66 0.56 20.83
N ASP A 78 20.39 1.58 20.37
CA ASP A 78 20.91 2.68 21.21
C ASP A 78 19.88 3.79 21.50
N GLY A 79 18.65 3.66 20.98
CA GLY A 79 17.56 4.62 21.14
C GLY A 79 17.57 5.78 20.12
N THR A 80 18.57 5.87 19.25
CA THR A 80 18.60 6.88 18.18
C THR A 80 17.69 6.50 17.02
N TRP A 81 17.28 7.48 16.22
CA TRP A 81 16.40 7.24 15.08
C TRP A 81 17.18 6.75 13.84
N ILE A 82 16.57 5.85 13.07
CA ILE A 82 17.05 5.44 11.75
C ILE A 82 16.88 6.60 10.75
N SER A 83 15.74 7.28 10.82
CA SER A 83 15.42 8.51 10.10
C SER A 83 14.58 9.41 11.00
N ASP A 84 14.67 10.73 10.84
CA ASP A 84 13.95 11.68 11.68
C ASP A 84 12.44 11.42 11.60
N PRO A 85 11.76 11.28 12.76
CA PRO A 85 10.33 10.99 12.76
C PRO A 85 9.54 12.25 12.35
N PRO A 86 8.32 12.09 11.81
CA PRO A 86 7.45 13.22 11.56
C PRO A 86 7.22 14.06 12.83
N ASN A 87 7.08 15.38 12.66
CA ASN A 87 6.99 16.35 13.76
C ASN A 87 5.65 16.35 14.52
N TYR A 88 4.66 15.58 14.05
CA TYR A 88 3.40 15.32 14.76
C TYR A 88 3.52 14.08 15.65
N SER A 89 2.64 13.96 16.66
CA SER A 89 2.58 12.80 17.56
C SER A 89 2.37 11.47 16.80
N PRO A 90 2.85 10.34 17.33
CA PRO A 90 2.54 9.03 16.77
C PRO A 90 1.04 8.82 16.55
N ILE A 91 0.68 8.12 15.47
CA ILE A 91 -0.73 7.82 15.16
C ILE A 91 -1.14 6.64 16.04
N SER A 92 -2.27 6.76 16.74
CA SER A 92 -2.85 5.71 17.58
C SER A 92 -4.34 5.59 17.31
N SER A 93 -4.89 4.39 17.50
CA SER A 93 -6.33 4.15 17.53
C SER A 93 -6.82 4.01 18.98
N PRO A 94 -8.14 4.01 19.24
CA PRO A 94 -8.66 3.71 20.57
C PRO A 94 -8.22 2.33 21.10
N GLU A 95 -7.97 1.37 20.21
CA GLU A 95 -7.67 -0.02 20.54
C GLU A 95 -6.17 -0.32 20.60
N SER A 96 -5.30 0.48 19.96
CA SER A 96 -3.86 0.21 19.89
C SER A 96 -2.99 1.46 19.74
N ALA A 97 -1.81 1.41 20.32
CA ALA A 97 -0.71 2.35 20.05
C ALA A 97 0.26 1.83 18.98
N MET A 98 0.23 0.52 18.67
CA MET A 98 1.14 -0.11 17.72
C MET A 98 0.54 -1.40 17.18
N ASN A 99 0.06 -1.38 15.94
CA ASN A 99 -0.39 -2.56 15.21
C ASN A 99 0.18 -2.62 13.78
N LEU A 100 1.21 -1.83 13.48
CA LEU A 100 1.85 -1.80 12.16
C LEU A 100 2.16 -3.20 11.62
N HIS A 101 2.62 -4.13 12.46
CA HIS A 101 2.95 -5.50 12.05
C HIS A 101 1.78 -6.24 11.37
N GLU A 102 0.53 -5.95 11.76
CA GLU A 102 -0.67 -6.52 11.15
C GLU A 102 -0.84 -6.04 9.70
N PHE A 103 -0.53 -4.78 9.45
CA PHE A 103 -0.54 -4.20 8.10
C PHE A 103 0.62 -4.72 7.25
N LEU A 104 1.76 -5.06 7.86
CA LEU A 104 2.94 -5.58 7.15
C LEU A 104 2.88 -7.08 6.90
N SER A 105 2.14 -7.83 7.71
CA SER A 105 2.02 -9.28 7.58
C SER A 105 1.30 -9.63 6.28
N MET A 106 1.92 -10.48 5.46
CA MET A 106 1.37 -10.98 4.20
C MET A 106 1.00 -12.48 4.28
N THR A 107 0.91 -13.00 5.50
CA THR A 107 0.61 -14.40 5.84
C THR A 107 -0.50 -14.52 6.88
N GLU A 108 -0.75 -13.49 7.67
CA GLU A 108 -1.81 -13.43 8.67
C GLU A 108 -2.87 -12.41 8.25
N ASN A 109 -4.07 -12.50 8.82
CA ASN A 109 -5.18 -11.59 8.52
C ASN A 109 -5.39 -11.41 7.00
N LEU A 110 -5.33 -12.52 6.25
CA LEU A 110 -5.35 -12.53 4.77
C LEU A 110 -6.61 -11.87 4.20
N LYS A 111 -7.72 -11.94 4.94
CA LYS A 111 -8.94 -11.21 4.68
C LYS A 111 -9.57 -10.81 6.01
N SER A 112 -9.59 -9.52 6.29
CA SER A 112 -10.03 -8.96 7.57
C SER A 112 -10.79 -7.64 7.32
N GLU A 113 -11.85 -7.42 8.09
CA GLU A 113 -12.57 -6.14 8.10
C GLU A 113 -11.74 -5.02 8.75
N GLU A 114 -10.74 -5.37 9.58
CA GLU A 114 -9.86 -4.41 10.27
C GLU A 114 -8.58 -4.11 9.49
N TYR A 115 -8.07 -5.11 8.75
CA TYR A 115 -6.75 -5.02 8.10
C TYR A 115 -6.81 -5.22 6.58
N GLY A 116 -8.01 -5.29 5.99
CA GLY A 116 -8.18 -5.47 4.55
C GLY A 116 -7.82 -6.86 4.03
N GLU A 117 -7.49 -6.93 2.75
CA GLU A 117 -7.25 -8.19 2.03
C GLU A 117 -5.83 -8.24 1.45
N VAL A 118 -5.17 -9.39 1.56
CA VAL A 118 -3.85 -9.64 0.96
C VAL A 118 -4.04 -10.27 -0.42
N LEU A 119 -3.49 -9.62 -1.43
CA LEU A 119 -3.54 -10.04 -2.83
C LEU A 119 -2.12 -10.38 -3.32
N ASP A 120 -2.02 -11.37 -4.19
CA ASP A 120 -0.82 -11.55 -5.00
C ASP A 120 -0.80 -10.54 -6.17
N GLU A 121 0.27 -10.57 -6.96
CA GLU A 121 0.42 -9.70 -8.13
C GLU A 121 -0.75 -9.79 -9.10
N LYS A 122 -1.22 -11.01 -9.39
CA LYS A 122 -2.27 -11.24 -10.38
C LYS A 122 -3.60 -10.69 -9.88
N ASP A 123 -3.94 -10.97 -8.64
CA ASP A 123 -5.20 -10.52 -8.03
C ASP A 123 -5.20 -9.01 -7.77
N PHE A 124 -4.04 -8.42 -7.45
CA PHE A 124 -3.89 -6.97 -7.33
C PHE A 124 -4.12 -6.24 -8.66
N LEU A 125 -3.52 -6.72 -9.75
CA LEU A 125 -3.72 -6.13 -11.08
C LEU A 125 -5.18 -6.27 -11.53
N LYS A 126 -5.81 -7.41 -11.24
CA LYS A 126 -7.24 -7.63 -11.47
C LYS A 126 -8.10 -6.67 -10.65
N PHE A 127 -7.79 -6.46 -9.37
CA PHE A 127 -8.46 -5.46 -8.52
C PHE A 127 -8.36 -4.04 -9.09
N CYS A 128 -7.22 -3.74 -9.74
CA CYS A 128 -6.94 -2.47 -10.40
C CYS A 128 -7.55 -2.32 -11.80
N ASN A 129 -8.16 -3.39 -12.35
CA ASN A 129 -8.57 -3.49 -13.76
C ASN A 129 -7.43 -3.27 -14.76
N VAL A 130 -6.18 -3.56 -14.38
CA VAL A 130 -5.03 -3.46 -15.28
C VAL A 130 -4.87 -4.77 -16.04
N GLN A 131 -4.86 -4.69 -17.37
CA GLN A 131 -4.49 -5.82 -18.22
C GLN A 131 -3.02 -5.73 -18.60
N ARG A 132 -2.21 -6.66 -18.09
CA ARG A 132 -0.91 -6.90 -18.70
C ARG A 132 -1.13 -7.78 -19.92
N SER A 133 -0.96 -7.21 -21.11
CA SER A 133 -0.80 -8.05 -22.29
C SER A 133 0.50 -8.82 -22.14
N ASP A 134 0.48 -10.12 -22.43
CA ASP A 134 1.69 -10.93 -22.65
C ASP A 134 2.41 -10.41 -23.92
N ARG A 135 2.99 -9.21 -23.85
CA ARG A 135 3.94 -8.73 -24.86
C ARG A 135 5.32 -9.11 -24.36
N VAL A 136 5.63 -10.39 -24.60
CA VAL A 136 7.01 -10.85 -24.83
C VAL A 136 7.32 -10.62 -26.30
#